data_AF-A0AAD9F513-F1
#
_entry.id   AF-A0AAD9F513-F1
#
_cell.length_a   1.000
_cell.length_b   1.000
_cell.length_c   1.000
_cell.angle_alpha   90.00
_cell.angle_beta   90.00
_cell.angle_gamma   90.00
#
_symmetry.space_group_name_H-M   'P 1'
#
loop_
_entity.id
_entity.type
_entity.pdbx_description
1 polymer ?
#
loop_
_entity_poly.entity_id
_entity_poly.type
_entity_poly.pdbx_seq_one_letter_code
_entity_poly.pdbx_strand_id
1 'polypeptide(L)'
;MDETVKPLRIPPQMSAERLSADLRAVHVTSESLLSDQSELSAQARCVPPTEPIPVELLVKLVQRRLGEIDCFSRGWVLEGIPQTRLQALSLQQAGVIPEHVGEKTSDQSSYMNMYCSY
;
A
#
# COMPACT_ATOMS: atom_id res chain seq x y z
N MET A 1 21.33 -27.57 -2.92
CA MET A 1 20.26 -27.29 -1.95
C MET A 1 19.22 -26.53 -2.73
N ASP A 2 18.22 -27.25 -3.24
CA ASP A 2 17.18 -26.73 -4.12
C ASP A 2 16.04 -26.24 -3.23
N GLU A 3 16.10 -24.98 -2.80
CA GLU A 3 14.93 -24.31 -2.24
C GLU A 3 14.03 -23.92 -3.41
N THR A 4 13.22 -24.88 -3.84
CA THR A 4 12.01 -24.63 -4.62
C THR A 4 11.21 -23.54 -3.89
N VAL A 5 11.30 -22.31 -4.41
CA VAL A 5 10.44 -21.19 -4.03
C VAL A 5 9.03 -21.59 -4.47
N LYS A 6 8.31 -22.26 -3.58
CA LYS A 6 6.91 -22.62 -3.78
C LYS A 6 6.15 -21.32 -4.02
N PRO A 7 5.34 -21.21 -5.08
CA PRO A 7 4.51 -20.03 -5.28
C PRO A 7 3.67 -19.81 -4.02
N LEU A 8 3.82 -18.64 -3.42
CA LEU A 8 3.11 -18.22 -2.21
C LEU A 8 1.61 -18.27 -2.52
N ARG A 9 0.94 -19.35 -2.12
CA ARG A 9 -0.52 -19.47 -2.15
C ARG A 9 -1.06 -18.56 -1.06
N ILE A 10 -1.29 -17.30 -1.42
CA ILE A 10 -1.98 -16.33 -0.56
C ILE A 10 -3.40 -16.86 -0.33
N PRO A 11 -3.76 -17.30 0.88
CA PRO A 11 -5.12 -17.75 1.17
C PRO A 11 -6.06 -16.53 1.02
N PRO A 12 -7.24 -16.68 0.39
CA PRO A 12 -8.17 -15.56 0.17
C PRO A 12 -8.68 -14.91 1.48
N GLN A 13 -8.45 -15.57 2.62
CA GLN A 13 -8.87 -15.15 3.96
C GLN A 13 -7.79 -14.31 4.69
N MET A 14 -6.60 -14.14 4.11
CA MET A 14 -5.45 -13.59 4.82
C MET A 14 -5.49 -12.05 4.81
N SER A 15 -5.60 -11.43 5.98
CA SER A 15 -5.56 -9.98 6.16
C SER A 15 -4.22 -9.38 5.73
N ALA A 16 -4.22 -8.12 5.29
CA ALA A 16 -3.01 -7.38 4.93
C ALA A 16 -1.96 -7.42 6.06
N GLU A 17 -2.38 -7.30 7.33
CA GLU A 17 -1.51 -7.47 8.49
C GLU A 17 -0.80 -8.83 8.51
N ARG A 18 -1.54 -9.92 8.34
CA ARG A 18 -0.94 -11.27 8.33
C ARG A 18 -0.02 -11.45 7.14
N LEU A 19 -0.39 -10.92 5.98
CA LEU A 19 0.45 -10.96 4.79
C LEU A 19 1.76 -10.19 5.01
N SER A 20 1.69 -8.99 5.57
CA SER A 20 2.88 -8.18 5.88
C SER A 20 3.80 -8.86 6.91
N ALA A 21 3.22 -9.54 7.91
CA ALA A 21 3.97 -10.27 8.92
C ALA A 21 4.67 -11.50 8.34
N ASP A 22 3.96 -12.28 7.53
CA ASP A 22 4.48 -13.51 6.93
C ASP A 22 5.49 -13.22 5.81
N LEU A 23 5.27 -12.16 5.02
CA LEU A 23 6.18 -11.72 3.95
C LEU A 23 7.31 -10.81 4.45
N ARG A 24 7.29 -10.40 5.74
CA ARG A 24 8.14 -9.34 6.32
C ARG A 24 8.08 -8.01 5.55
N ALA A 25 7.03 -7.81 4.76
CA ALA A 25 6.81 -6.63 3.94
C ALA A 25 6.34 -5.45 4.79
N VAL A 26 6.62 -4.23 4.34
CA VAL A 26 6.21 -3.03 5.06
C VAL A 26 4.72 -2.79 4.87
N HIS A 27 3.98 -2.70 5.99
CA HIS A 27 2.57 -2.34 5.96
C HIS A 27 2.38 -0.83 5.81
N VAL A 28 1.79 -0.42 4.70
CA VAL A 28 1.57 0.98 4.32
C VAL A 28 0.06 1.24 4.25
N THR A 29 -0.45 1.92 5.27
CA THR A 29 -1.83 2.44 5.32
C THR A 29 -1.84 3.95 5.15
N SER A 30 -3.02 4.53 4.96
CA SER A 30 -3.23 5.99 5.01
C SER A 30 -2.64 6.60 6.29
N GLU A 31 -2.87 5.98 7.45
CA GLU A 31 -2.30 6.46 8.72
C GLU A 31 -0.77 6.35 8.76
N SER A 32 -0.20 5.27 8.22
CA SER A 32 1.25 5.07 8.15
C SER A 32 1.92 6.15 7.28
N LEU A 33 1.30 6.53 6.15
CA LEU A 33 1.75 7.64 5.30
C LEU A 33 1.69 9.00 6.00
N LEU A 34 0.68 9.21 6.85
CA LEU A 34 0.50 10.44 7.62
C LEU A 34 1.37 10.51 8.87
N SER A 35 1.92 9.39 9.33
CA SER A 35 2.74 9.31 10.55
C SER A 35 4.15 9.88 10.37
N ASP A 36 4.60 10.05 9.13
CA ASP A 36 5.91 10.62 8.82
C ASP A 36 5.99 12.13 9.17
N GLN A 37 7.19 12.66 9.39
CA GLN A 37 7.47 14.08 9.69
C GLN A 37 7.76 14.93 8.43
N SER A 38 7.41 14.44 7.25
CA SER A 38 7.56 15.17 6.00
C SER A 38 6.58 16.35 5.87
N GLU A 39 6.97 17.35 5.06
CA GLU A 39 6.08 18.41 4.64
C GLU A 39 4.86 17.88 3.87
N LEU A 40 5.02 16.77 3.13
CA LEU A 40 3.90 16.11 2.41
C LEU A 40 2.87 15.52 3.38
N SER A 41 3.31 14.89 4.47
CA SER A 41 2.39 14.36 5.48
C SER A 41 1.76 15.48 6.29
N ALA A 42 2.48 16.58 6.53
CA ALA A 42 1.91 17.79 7.12
C ALA A 42 0.78 18.37 6.23
N GLN A 43 1.00 18.51 4.93
CA GLN A 43 -0.03 18.95 3.98
C GLN A 43 -1.24 18.02 3.98
N ALA A 44 -1.01 16.70 4.00
CA ALA A 44 -2.11 15.73 4.00
C ALA A 44 -2.89 15.73 5.33
N ARG A 45 -2.23 16.02 6.46
CA ARG A 45 -2.89 16.23 7.76
C ARG A 45 -3.67 17.55 7.84
N CYS A 46 -3.32 18.55 7.03
CA CYS A 46 -4.08 19.79 6.91
C CYS A 46 -5.37 19.62 6.08
N VAL A 47 -5.52 18.53 5.33
CA VAL A 47 -6.77 18.20 4.63
C VAL A 47 -7.83 17.85 5.67
N PRO A 48 -9.03 18.45 5.62
CA PRO A 48 -10.09 18.13 6.55
C PRO A 48 -10.52 16.66 6.38
N PRO A 49 -10.87 15.94 7.45
CA PRO A 49 -11.24 14.52 7.39
C PRO A 49 -12.52 14.25 6.58
N THR A 50 -13.28 15.29 6.26
CA THR A 50 -14.46 15.24 5.39
C THR A 50 -14.10 15.13 3.91
N GLU A 51 -12.86 15.47 3.53
CA GLU A 51 -12.39 15.44 2.16
C GLU A 51 -11.29 14.39 1.98
N PRO A 52 -11.30 13.65 0.86
CA PRO A 52 -10.22 12.73 0.55
C PRO A 52 -8.93 13.50 0.24
N ILE A 53 -7.79 12.94 0.65
CA ILE A 53 -6.47 13.48 0.31
C ILE A 53 -6.36 13.60 -1.23
N PRO A 54 -5.93 14.77 -1.75
CA PRO A 54 -5.74 14.96 -3.19
C PRO A 54 -4.84 13.88 -3.79
N VAL A 55 -5.23 13.35 -4.96
CA VAL A 55 -4.53 12.22 -5.59
C VAL A 55 -3.04 12.49 -5.81
N GLU A 56 -2.68 13.69 -6.23
CA GLU A 56 -1.29 14.08 -6.46
C GLU A 56 -0.45 14.03 -5.17
N LEU A 57 -1.05 14.46 -4.05
CA LEU A 57 -0.41 14.42 -2.74
C LEU A 57 -0.28 12.98 -2.23
N LEU A 58 -1.34 12.18 -2.40
CA LEU A 58 -1.34 10.76 -2.04
C LEU A 58 -0.26 9.99 -2.82
N VAL A 59 -0.15 10.21 -4.12
CA VAL A 59 0.84 9.55 -4.97
C VAL A 59 2.26 9.90 -4.52
N LYS A 60 2.54 11.18 -4.22
CA LYS A 60 3.84 11.60 -3.70
C LYS A 60 4.17 10.97 -2.35
N LEU A 61 3.18 10.87 -1.45
CA LEU A 61 3.33 10.19 -0.16
C LEU A 61 3.69 8.72 -0.33
N VAL A 62 2.93 8.01 -1.19
CA VAL A 62 3.16 6.58 -1.46
C VAL A 62 4.53 6.39 -2.11
N GLN A 63 4.84 7.11 -3.20
CA GLN A 63 6.14 7.00 -3.87
C GLN A 63 7.31 7.20 -2.91
N ARG A 64 7.22 8.21 -2.04
CA ARG A 64 8.27 8.47 -1.06
C ARG A 64 8.41 7.30 -0.09
N ARG A 65 7.31 6.80 0.48
CA ARG A 65 7.37 5.70 1.44
C ARG A 65 7.88 4.41 0.80
N LEU A 66 7.46 4.13 -0.43
CA LEU A 66 7.92 2.97 -1.19
C LEU A 66 9.38 3.08 -1.66
N GLY A 67 9.90 4.31 -1.78
CA GLY A 67 11.30 4.58 -2.08
C GLY A 67 12.26 4.41 -0.89
N GLU A 68 11.74 4.20 0.31
CA GLU A 68 12.57 3.93 1.48
C GLU A 68 13.21 2.55 1.42
N ILE A 69 14.40 2.41 2.03
CA ILE A 69 15.21 1.19 1.99
C ILE A 69 14.45 -0.02 2.52
N ASP A 70 13.57 0.17 3.50
CA ASP A 70 12.77 -0.89 4.09
C ASP A 70 11.74 -1.47 3.10
N CYS A 71 11.08 -0.62 2.32
CA CYS A 71 10.09 -1.01 1.32
C CYS A 71 10.76 -1.60 0.08
N PHE A 72 11.93 -1.09 -0.30
CA PHE A 72 12.70 -1.62 -1.42
C PHE A 72 13.29 -3.02 -1.12
N SER A 73 13.75 -3.24 0.11
CA SER A 73 14.41 -4.51 0.49
C SER A 73 13.48 -5.63 0.91
N ARG A 74 12.28 -5.31 1.43
CA ARG A 74 11.34 -6.31 1.96
C ARG A 74 10.01 -6.36 1.23
N GLY A 75 9.80 -5.45 0.28
CA GLY A 75 8.49 -5.25 -0.33
C GLY A 75 7.54 -4.45 0.55
N TRP A 76 6.32 -4.27 0.04
CA TRP A 76 5.32 -3.40 0.63
C TRP A 76 3.90 -3.93 0.41
N VAL A 77 3.03 -3.53 1.33
CA VAL A 77 1.62 -3.84 1.34
C VAL A 77 0.86 -2.54 1.48
N LEU A 78 0.12 -2.13 0.46
CA LEU A 78 -0.83 -1.02 0.55
C LEU A 78 -2.20 -1.56 0.94
N GLU A 79 -2.70 -1.14 2.10
CA GLU A 79 -4.06 -1.47 2.56
C GLU A 79 -4.97 -0.24 2.46
N GLY A 80 -6.13 -0.42 1.83
CA GLY A 80 -7.11 0.65 1.65
C GLY A 80 -6.71 1.72 0.63
N ILE A 81 -5.62 1.52 -0.11
CA ILE A 81 -5.12 2.41 -1.17
C ILE A 81 -4.82 1.54 -2.39
N PRO A 82 -5.34 1.86 -3.59
CA PRO A 82 -6.14 3.03 -3.95
C PRO A 82 -7.63 2.81 -3.71
N GLN A 83 -8.36 3.87 -3.36
CA GLN A 83 -9.82 3.84 -3.19
C GLN A 83 -10.59 4.19 -4.47
N THR A 84 -9.93 4.88 -5.41
CA THR A 84 -10.54 5.29 -6.67
C THR A 84 -9.69 4.86 -7.86
N ARG A 85 -10.34 4.67 -9.01
CA ARG A 85 -9.65 4.36 -10.27
C ARG A 85 -8.61 5.42 -10.63
N LEU A 86 -8.90 6.69 -10.34
CA LEU A 86 -7.96 7.79 -10.59
C LEU A 86 -6.69 7.65 -9.74
N GLN A 87 -6.83 7.29 -8.45
CA GLN A 87 -5.67 7.01 -7.59
C GLN A 87 -4.87 5.83 -8.12
N ALA A 88 -5.52 4.74 -8.52
CA ALA A 88 -4.85 3.56 -9.08
C ALA A 88 -4.02 3.91 -10.32
N LEU A 89 -4.63 4.64 -11.28
CA LEU A 89 -3.94 5.07 -12.49
C LEU A 89 -2.77 6.01 -12.19
N SER A 90 -2.97 6.95 -11.25
CA SER A 90 -1.93 7.91 -10.90
C SER A 90 -0.74 7.24 -10.21
N LEU A 91 -0.99 6.23 -9.36
CA LEU A 91 0.05 5.39 -8.76
C LEU A 91 0.82 4.60 -9.82
N GLN A 92 0.12 4.01 -10.79
CA GLN A 92 0.75 3.29 -11.90
C GLN A 92 1.63 4.22 -12.74
N GLN A 93 1.16 5.43 -13.07
CA GLN A 93 1.93 6.44 -13.78
C GLN A 93 3.16 6.92 -13.00
N ALA A 94 3.05 6.92 -11.66
CA ALA A 94 4.15 7.18 -10.75
C ALA A 94 5.17 6.03 -10.63
N GLY A 95 4.97 4.91 -11.34
CA GLY A 95 5.87 3.76 -11.28
C GLY A 95 5.61 2.83 -10.08
N VAL A 96 4.51 3.03 -9.35
CA VAL A 96 4.05 2.11 -8.31
C VAL A 96 3.29 0.98 -8.99
N ILE A 97 3.98 -0.11 -9.27
CA ILE A 97 3.43 -1.28 -9.96
C ILE A 97 3.31 -2.42 -8.96
N PRO A 98 2.08 -2.80 -8.55
CA PRO A 98 1.89 -3.96 -7.67
C PRO A 98 2.05 -5.27 -8.44
N GLU A 99 2.58 -6.29 -7.78
CA GLU A 99 2.61 -7.66 -8.31
C GLU A 99 1.26 -8.36 -8.15
N HIS A 100 0.59 -8.09 -7.03
CA HIS A 100 -0.70 -8.67 -6.70
C HIS A 100 -1.68 -7.59 -6.26
N VAL A 101 -2.90 -7.67 -6.77
CA VAL A 101 -4.02 -6.81 -6.39
C VAL A 101 -5.14 -7.71 -5.90
N GLY A 102 -5.59 -7.50 -4.67
CA GLY A 102 -6.69 -8.23 -4.06
C GLY A 102 -7.76 -7.26 -3.60
N GLU A 103 -9.01 -7.50 -3.98
CA GLU A 103 -10.15 -6.84 -3.35
C GLU A 103 -10.55 -7.65 -2.11
N LYS A 104 -10.61 -6.99 -0.96
CA LYS A 104 -11.13 -7.59 0.25
C LYS A 104 -12.53 -7.07 0.50
N THR A 105 -13.50 -7.95 0.36
CA THR A 105 -14.90 -7.70 0.73
C THR A 105 -15.10 -8.21 2.15
N SER A 106 -15.13 -7.31 3.14
CA SER A 106 -15.61 -7.62 4.48
C SER A 106 -17.07 -7.16 4.59
N ASP A 107 -17.88 -7.84 5.41
CA ASP A 107 -19.35 -7.75 5.53
C ASP A 107 -19.98 -6.34 5.53
N GLN A 108 -19.20 -5.27 5.77
CA GLN A 108 -19.65 -3.87 5.70
C GLN A 108 -18.70 -2.90 4.96
N SER A 109 -17.58 -3.37 4.40
CA SER A 109 -16.70 -2.51 3.61
C SER A 109 -15.80 -3.28 2.65
N SER A 110 -15.70 -2.78 1.42
CA SER A 110 -14.84 -3.33 0.37
C SER A 110 -13.66 -2.41 0.14
N TYR A 111 -12.45 -2.93 0.25
CA TYR A 111 -11.22 -2.18 0.00
C TYR A 111 -10.24 -2.98 -0.85
N MET A 112 -9.47 -2.27 -1.66
CA MET A 112 -8.41 -2.85 -2.48
C MET A 112 -7.10 -2.84 -1.71
N ASN A 113 -6.41 -3.96 -1.78
CA ASN A 113 -5.06 -4.10 -1.26
C ASN A 113 -4.11 -4.42 -2.40
N MET A 114 -2.92 -3.81 -2.37
CA MET A 114 -1.88 -4.00 -3.36
C MET A 114 -0.60 -4.47 -2.67
N TYR A 115 0.08 -5.44 -3.27
CA TYR A 115 1.25 -6.08 -2.68
C TYR A 115 2.38 -6.23 -3.70
N CYS A 116 3.61 -6.00 -3.24
CA CYS A 116 4.84 -6.27 -3.98
C CYS A 116 5.85 -6.92 -3.03
N SER A 117 6.47 -8.01 -3.47
CA SER A 117 7.57 -8.71 -2.81
C SER A 117 8.82 -8.63 -3.68
N TYR A 118 9.97 -8.33 -3.08
CA TYR A 118 11.28 -8.35 -3.76
C TYR A 118 12.12 -9.54 -3.29
#